data_AF-A0A2V7F941-F1
#
_entry.id   AF-A0A2V7F941-F1
#
_cell.length_a   1.000
_cell.length_b   1.000
_cell.length_c   1.000
_cell.angle_alpha   90.00
_cell.angle_beta   90.00
_cell.angle_gamma   90.00
#
_symmetry.space_group_name_H-M   'P 1'
#
loop_
_entity.id
_entity.type
_entity.pdbx_description
1 polymer ?
#
loop_
_entity_poly.entity_id
_entity_poly.type
_entity_poly.pdbx_seq_one_letter_code
_entity_poly.pdbx_strand_id
1 'polypeptide(L)' 'LAHLPAARLDATGARRFVHGQPADVTVPLAAGTQTRVYDGDGVLLGVGEVATTGASVRPVRMVNADRPGSSVRPA' A
#
# COMPACT_ATOMS: atom_id res chain seq x y z
N LEU A 1 -1.87 10.71 -10.72
CA LEU A 1 -1.00 10.09 -9.69
C LEU A 1 0.49 10.09 -10.05
N ALA A 2 0.90 10.30 -11.31
CA ALA A 2 2.32 10.21 -11.71
C ALA A 2 3.27 11.21 -11.00
N HIS A 3 2.73 12.30 -10.45
CA HIS A 3 3.50 13.30 -9.68
C HIS A 3 3.90 12.84 -8.26
N LEU A 4 3.32 11.74 -7.75
CA LEU A 4 3.67 11.21 -6.43
C LEU A 4 4.88 10.28 -6.53
N PRO A 5 5.75 10.24 -5.50
CA PRO A 5 6.79 9.21 -5.39
C PRO A 5 6.20 7.80 -5.39
N ALA A 6 7.05 6.80 -5.60
CA ALA A 6 6.67 5.40 -5.63
C ALA A 6 7.35 4.62 -4.50
N ALA A 7 6.57 3.88 -3.74
CA ALA A 7 6.99 2.92 -2.72
C ALA A 7 6.77 1.50 -3.25
N ARG A 8 7.69 0.59 -2.93
CA ARG A 8 7.51 -0.84 -3.16
C ARG A 8 7.49 -1.57 -1.81
N LEU A 9 6.56 -2.51 -1.69
CA LEU A 9 6.44 -3.38 -0.52
C LEU A 9 6.83 -4.80 -0.89
N ASP A 10 7.35 -5.54 0.08
CA ASP A 10 7.46 -6.99 -0.01
C ASP A 10 6.07 -7.66 0.10
N ALA A 11 6.01 -8.98 -0.07
CA ALA A 11 4.75 -9.72 -0.04
C ALA A 11 3.99 -9.58 1.30
N THR A 12 4.72 -9.52 2.43
CA THR A 12 4.12 -9.38 3.76
C THR A 12 3.57 -7.97 3.97
N GLY A 13 4.32 -6.95 3.58
CA GLY A 13 3.93 -5.55 3.59
C GLY A 13 2.74 -5.28 2.69
N ALA A 14 2.75 -5.82 1.46
CA ALA A 14 1.62 -5.71 0.53
C ALA A 14 0.32 -6.27 1.14
N ARG A 15 0.39 -7.44 1.77
CA ARG A 15 -0.77 -8.05 2.46
C ARG A 15 -1.27 -7.18 3.62
N ARG A 16 -0.36 -6.66 4.45
CA ARG A 16 -0.71 -5.71 5.53
C ARG A 16 -1.40 -4.47 4.97
N PHE A 17 -0.82 -3.86 3.94
CA PHE A 17 -1.33 -2.64 3.32
C PHE A 17 -2.74 -2.80 2.76
N VAL A 18 -3.00 -3.88 2.03
CA VAL A 18 -4.35 -4.21 1.49
C VAL A 18 -5.39 -4.45 2.60
N HIS A 19 -4.94 -4.91 3.78
CA HIS A 19 -5.81 -5.05 4.96
C HIS A 19 -5.87 -3.79 5.83
N GLY A 20 -5.43 -2.63 5.32
CA GLY A 20 -5.53 -1.35 6.03
C GLY A 20 -4.45 -1.13 7.09
N GLN A 21 -3.43 -1.99 7.16
CA GLN A 21 -2.36 -1.91 8.14
C GLN A 21 -1.14 -1.16 7.59
N PRO A 22 -0.36 -0.46 8.45
CA PRO A 22 0.94 0.07 8.06
C PRO A 22 1.88 -1.04 7.56
N ALA A 23 2.68 -0.70 6.54
CA ALA A 23 3.65 -1.61 5.94
C ALA A 23 5.02 -0.95 5.83
N ASP A 24 6.07 -1.73 6.07
CA ASP A 24 7.44 -1.25 5.97
C ASP A 24 7.84 -1.10 4.50
N VAL A 25 8.50 0.01 4.18
CA VAL A 25 9.00 0.28 2.82
C VAL A 25 10.45 -0.17 2.72
N THR A 26 10.81 -0.80 1.60
CA THR A 26 12.18 -1.29 1.38
C THR A 26 13.20 -0.16 1.27
N VAL A 27 12.77 1.00 0.75
CA VAL A 27 13.57 2.21 0.63
C VAL A 27 12.88 3.32 1.39
N PRO A 28 13.57 4.00 2.33
CA PRO A 28 13.00 5.12 3.05
C PRO A 28 12.51 6.23 2.11
N LEU A 29 11.36 6.82 2.46
CA LEU A 29 10.74 7.91 1.70
C LEU A 29 10.69 9.19 2.54
N ALA A 30 10.47 10.32 1.88
CA ALA A 30 10.25 11.59 2.57
C ALA A 30 9.00 11.50 3.46
N ALA A 31 9.19 11.69 4.76
CA ALA A 31 8.13 11.63 5.76
C ALA A 31 7.00 12.64 5.49
N GLY A 32 5.77 12.30 5.86
CA GLY A 32 4.60 13.18 5.73
C GLY A 32 4.16 13.42 4.28
N THR A 33 4.71 12.67 3.31
CA THR A 33 4.31 12.76 1.90
C THR A 33 3.38 11.62 1.52
N GLN A 34 2.57 11.85 0.49
CA GLN A 34 1.79 10.78 -0.14
C GLN A 34 2.63 10.07 -1.19
N THR A 35 2.48 8.75 -1.28
CA THR A 35 3.23 7.90 -2.21
C THR A 35 2.32 6.88 -2.86
N ARG A 36 2.60 6.53 -4.12
CA ARG A 36 2.00 5.39 -4.81
C ARG A 36 2.63 4.12 -4.26
N VAL A 37 1.82 3.16 -3.84
CA VAL A 37 2.28 1.92 -3.23
C VAL A 37 2.08 0.77 -4.20
N TYR A 38 3.19 0.11 -4.54
CA TYR A 38 3.22 -1.04 -5.43
C TYR A 38 3.65 -2.29 -4.66
N ASP A 39 3.20 -3.46 -5.10
CA ASP A 39 3.71 -4.73 -4.61
C ASP A 39 5.06 -5.13 -5.25
N GLY A 40 5.57 -6.29 -4.85
CA GLY A 40 6.79 -6.88 -5.39
C GLY A 40 6.74 -7.15 -6.90
N ASP A 41 5.55 -7.32 -7.48
CA ASP A 41 5.34 -7.59 -8.91
C ASP A 41 5.11 -6.31 -9.73
N GLY A 42 4.97 -5.16 -9.06
CA GLY A 42 4.77 -3.86 -9.69
C GLY A 42 3.29 -3.51 -9.91
N VAL A 43 2.37 -4.25 -9.29
CA VAL A 43 0.94 -3.93 -9.29
C VAL A 43 0.69 -2.78 -8.33
N LEU A 44 -0.08 -1.78 -8.78
CA LEU A 44 -0.47 -0.65 -7.95
C LEU A 44 -1.54 -1.09 -6.92
N LEU A 45 -1.18 -1.06 -5.65
CA LEU A 45 -2.09 -1.37 -4.54
C LEU A 45 -2.92 -0.15 -4.12
N GLY A 46 -2.35 1.05 -4.21
CA GLY A 46 -3.01 2.26 -3.74
C GLY A 46 -2.09 3.47 -3.56
N VAL A 47 -2.57 4.41 -2.76
CA VAL A 47 -1.85 5.56 -2.24
C VAL A 47 -1.78 5.43 -0.72
N GLY A 48 -0.59 5.66 -0.19
CA GLY A 48 -0.37 5.72 1.25
C GLY A 48 0.35 6.99 1.68
N GLU A 49 0.31 7.27 2.97
CA GLU A 49 1.03 8.36 3.62
C GLU A 49 2.25 7.81 4.34
N VAL A 50 3.40 8.41 4.07
CA VAL A 50 4.69 8.00 4.65
C VAL A 50 4.75 8.47 6.10
N ALA A 51 5.00 7.54 7.02
CA ALA A 51 5.14 7.83 8.43
C ALA A 51 6.32 8.78 8.72
N THR A 52 6.34 9.35 9.92
CA THR A 52 7.34 10.35 10.35
C THR A 52 8.78 9.89 10.19
N THR A 53 9.04 8.59 10.28
CA THR A 53 10.39 8.01 10.14
C THR A 53 10.79 7.73 8.68
N GLY A 54 9.87 7.85 7.72
CA GLY A 54 10.11 7.46 6.33
C GLY A 54 10.13 5.95 6.08
N ALA A 55 10.08 5.12 7.14
CA ALA A 55 10.31 3.68 7.07
C ALA A 55 9.04 2.84 6.86
N SER A 56 7.87 3.44 7.05
CA SER A 56 6.60 2.76 6.83
C SER A 56 5.59 3.67 6.14
N VAL A 57 4.61 3.04 5.52
CA VAL A 57 3.52 3.72 4.81
C VAL A 57 2.18 3.21 5.34
N ARG A 58 1.27 4.15 5.65
CA ARG A 58 -0.11 3.85 6.06
C ARG A 58 -1.04 4.00 4.85
N PRO A 59 -1.97 3.06 4.61
CA PRO A 59 -2.92 3.20 3.51
C PRO A 59 -3.87 4.38 3.73
N VAL A 60 -4.02 5.23 2.71
CA VAL A 60 -4.95 6.37 2.69
C VAL A 60 -6.06 6.16 1.67
N ARG A 61 -5.72 5.58 0.51
CA ARG A 61 -6.68 5.21 -0.53
C ARG A 61 -6.19 3.97 -1.24
N MET A 62 -6.95 2.88 -1.16
CA MET A 62 -6.64 1.68 -1.91
C MET A 62 -7.21 1.77 -3.33
N VAL A 63 -6.51 1.20 -4.30
CA VAL A 63 -7.15 0.84 -5.55
C VAL A 63 -8.04 -0.36 -5.23
N ASN A 64 -9.32 -0.29 -5.58
CA ASN A 64 -10.15 -1.49 -5.54
C ASN A 64 -9.54 -2.49 -6.53
N ALA A 65 -8.74 -3.43 -6.02
CA ALA A 65 -8.49 -4.68 -6.69
C ALA A 65 -9.80 -5.46 -6.58
N ASP A 66 -10.76 -5.16 -7.45
CA ASP A 66 -11.94 -5.99 -7.60
C ASP A 66 -11.48 -7.34 -8.16
N ARG A 67 -10.99 -8.20 -7.26
CA ARG A 67 -11.03 -9.63 -7.45
C ARG A 67 -12.18 -10.10 -6.59
N PRO A 68 -13.38 -10.29 -7.16
CA PRO A 68 -14.45 -10.90 -6.42
C PRO A 68 -14.01 -12.34 -6.08
N GLY A 69 -13.46 -12.53 -4.89
CA GLY A 69 -13.47 -13.83 -4.25
C GLY A 69 -14.91 -14.18 -3.92
N SER A 70 -15.29 -15.45 -4.08
CA SER A 70 -16.59 -15.97 -3.68
C SER A 70 -16.90 -15.59 -2.23
N SER A 71 -17.68 -14.53 -2.04
CA SER A 71 -18.19 -14.13 -0.75
C SER A 71 -19.44 -14.96 -0.45
N VAL A 72 -19.24 -16.16 0.09
CA VAL A 72 -20.33 -16.92 0.72
C VAL A 72 -20.49 -16.45 2.16
N ARG A 73 -21.49 -15.60 2.41
CA ARG A 73 -22.01 -15.36 3.76
C ARG A 73 -23.12 -16.38 4.04
N PRO A 74 -23.08 -17.13 5.14
CA PRO A 74 -24.26 -17.86 5.62
C PRO A 74 -25.32 -16.86 6.12
N ALA A 75 -26.58 -17.17 5.86
CA ALA A 75 -27.76 -16.45 6.34
C ALA A 75 -28.04 -16.74 7.83
#